data_AF-A0A7X7BSZ9-F1
#
_entry.id   AF-A0A7X7BSZ9-F1
#
_cell.length_a   1.000
_cell.length_b   1.000
_cell.length_c   1.000
_cell.angle_alpha   90.00
_cell.angle_beta   90.00
_cell.angle_gamma   90.00
#
_symmetry.space_group_name_H-M   'P 1'
#
loop_
_entity.id
_entity.type
_entity.pdbx_description
1 polymer ?
#
loop_
_entity_poly.entity_id
_entity_poly.type
_entity_poly.pdbx_seq_one_letter_code
_entity_poly.pdbx_strand_id
1 'polypeptide(L)'
;MSLDKKLENLILNAMKEATSSLEEKIDHLHVTFTKKELLTSQRSINAREASSMLGVSRSHFNQAIKFRSDFPKPINKSGHPRWDYNEVNKWRLSQQ
;
A
#
# COMPACT_ATOMS: atom_id res chain seq x y z
N MET A 1 -50.83 7.49 22.78
CA MET A 1 -49.37 7.31 22.97
C MET A 1 -48.84 8.54 23.71
N SER A 2 -48.12 8.36 24.82
CA SER A 2 -47.50 9.47 25.57
C SER A 2 -46.47 10.19 24.69
N LEU A 3 -46.34 11.52 24.86
CA LEU A 3 -45.31 12.34 24.22
C LEU A 3 -43.90 11.77 24.45
N ASP A 4 -43.67 11.17 25.62
CA ASP A 4 -42.37 10.58 25.99
C ASP A 4 -41.98 9.42 25.07
N LYS A 5 -42.93 8.56 24.69
CA LYS A 5 -42.67 7.44 23.78
C LYS A 5 -42.34 7.90 22.35
N LYS A 6 -42.85 9.07 21.93
CA LYS A 6 -42.48 9.65 20.63
C LYS A 6 -41.07 10.22 20.68
N LEU A 7 -40.69 10.86 21.79
CA LEU A 7 -39.34 11.40 21.98
C LEU A 7 -38.30 10.28 22.06
N GLU A 8 -38.56 9.21 22.80
CA GLU A 8 -37.70 8.03 22.86
C GLU A 8 -37.48 7.40 21.47
N ASN A 9 -38.54 7.25 20.68
CA ASN A 9 -38.44 6.71 19.32
C ASN A 9 -37.66 7.62 18.37
N LEU A 10 -37.78 8.94 18.50
CA LEU A 10 -37.00 9.89 17.72
C LEU A 10 -35.50 9.80 18.05
N ILE A 11 -35.16 9.69 19.33
CA ILE A 11 -33.77 9.52 19.78
C ILE A 11 -33.20 8.20 19.26
N LEU A 12 -33.95 7.10 19.38
CA LEU A 12 -33.53 5.78 18.89
C LEU A 12 -33.29 5.77 17.37
N ASN A 13 -34.13 6.44 16.60
CA ASN A 13 -33.95 6.52 15.14
C ASN A 13 -32.73 7.38 14.78
N ALA A 14 -32.57 8.54 15.42
CA ALA A 14 -31.40 9.40 15.19
C ALA A 14 -30.08 8.68 15.55
N MET A 15 -30.07 7.89 16.63
CA MET A 15 -28.92 7.08 16.99
C MET A 15 -28.61 5.99 15.97
N LYS A 16 -29.64 5.29 15.45
CA LYS A 16 -29.47 4.27 14.40
C LYS A 16 -28.93 4.83 13.09
N GLU A 17 -29.42 6.00 12.68
CA GLU A 17 -28.93 6.69 11.49
C GLU A 17 -27.47 7.12 11.66
N ALA A 18 -27.11 7.64 12.83
CA ALA A 18 -25.73 8.01 13.15
C ALA A 18 -24.78 6.81 13.14
N THR A 19 -25.20 5.66 13.71
CA THR A 19 -24.37 4.44 13.70
C THR A 19 -24.21 3.88 12.29
N SER A 20 -25.29 3.83 11.49
CA SER A 20 -25.22 3.35 10.09
C SER A 20 -24.28 4.22 9.24
N SER A 21 -24.33 5.54 9.41
CA SER A 21 -23.42 6.46 8.69
C SER A 21 -21.96 6.30 9.12
N LEU A 22 -21.71 5.97 10.39
CA LEU A 22 -20.36 5.68 10.87
C LEU A 22 -19.82 4.36 10.32
N GLU A 23 -20.65 3.32 10.26
CA GLU A 23 -20.30 2.02 9.67
C GLU A 23 -19.93 2.16 8.19
N GLU A 24 -20.73 2.89 7.40
CA GLU A 24 -20.41 3.18 5.99
C GLU A 24 -19.06 3.90 5.84
N LYS A 25 -18.78 4.89 6.70
CA LYS A 25 -17.49 5.60 6.68
C LYS A 25 -16.32 4.69 7.04
N ILE A 26 -16.49 3.77 7.99
CA ILE A 26 -15.48 2.78 8.38
C ILE A 26 -15.21 1.80 7.23
N ASP A 27 -16.26 1.34 6.54
CA ASP A 27 -16.14 0.46 5.37
C ASP A 27 -15.43 1.17 4.21
N HIS A 28 -15.80 2.41 3.93
CA HIS A 28 -15.09 3.23 2.94
C HIS A 28 -13.61 3.41 3.29
N LEU A 29 -13.27 3.66 4.55
CA LEU A 29 -11.88 3.77 4.99
C LEU A 29 -11.12 2.45 4.81
N HIS A 30 -11.71 1.31 5.17
CA HIS A 30 -11.11 -0.01 4.98
C HIS A 30 -10.81 -0.30 3.51
N VAL A 31 -11.77 -0.05 2.61
CA VAL A 31 -11.60 -0.22 1.16
C VAL A 31 -10.50 0.68 0.62
N THR A 32 -10.42 1.92 1.11
CA THR A 32 -9.40 2.87 0.66
C THR A 32 -8.02 2.45 1.13
N PHE A 33 -7.89 1.93 2.36
CA PHE A 33 -6.64 1.46 2.92
C PHE A 33 -6.14 0.19 2.23
N THR A 34 -7.00 -0.81 2.02
CA THR A 34 -6.67 -2.03 1.27
C THR A 34 -6.27 -1.72 -0.17
N LYS A 35 -6.95 -0.80 -0.84
CA LYS A 35 -6.61 -0.40 -2.21
C LYS A 35 -5.25 0.30 -2.28
N LYS A 36 -4.89 1.09 -1.27
CA LYS A 36 -3.58 1.76 -1.18
C LYS A 36 -2.45 0.77 -0.93
N GLU A 37 -2.64 -0.21 -0.05
CA GLU A 37 -1.68 -1.31 0.12
C GLU A 37 -1.53 -2.14 -1.15
N LEU A 38 -2.64 -2.56 -1.78
CA LEU A 38 -2.60 -3.33 -3.04
C LEU A 38 -1.88 -2.61 -4.18
N LEU A 39 -2.03 -1.29 -4.30
CA LEU A 39 -1.31 -0.48 -5.29
C LEU A 39 0.20 -0.40 -5.01
N THR A 40 0.61 -0.50 -3.75
CA THR A 40 2.03 -0.61 -3.38
C THR A 40 2.57 -2.04 -3.50
N SER A 41 1.71 -3.06 -3.41
CA SER A 41 2.07 -4.48 -3.43
C SER A 41 2.36 -5.05 -4.83
N GLN A 42 2.12 -4.30 -5.92
CA GLN A 42 2.32 -4.82 -7.29
C GLN A 42 3.11 -3.87 -8.21
N ARG A 43 3.85 -2.90 -7.67
CA ARG A 43 4.66 -2.02 -8.51
C ARG A 43 5.99 -2.70 -8.87
N SER A 44 6.10 -3.16 -10.12
CA SER A 44 7.40 -3.55 -10.69
C SER A 44 8.20 -2.30 -11.11
N ILE A 45 9.45 -2.22 -10.67
CA ILE A 45 10.36 -1.10 -10.97
C ILE A 45 11.48 -1.52 -11.91
N ASN A 46 11.87 -0.60 -12.80
CA ASN A 46 13.01 -0.80 -13.70
C ASN A 46 14.35 -0.43 -13.03
N ALA A 47 15.47 -0.65 -13.71
CA ALA A 47 16.81 -0.38 -13.18
C ALA A 47 17.06 1.11 -12.80
N ARG A 48 16.41 2.07 -13.48
CA ARG A 48 16.52 3.51 -13.15
C ARG A 48 15.79 3.83 -11.85
N GLU A 49 14.59 3.28 -11.70
CA GLU A 49 13.79 3.44 -10.48
C GLU A 49 14.47 2.76 -9.29
N ALA A 50 14.98 1.54 -9.47
CA ALA A 50 15.74 0.82 -8.45
C ALA A 50 17.01 1.59 -8.03
N SER A 51 17.81 2.10 -8.98
CA SER A 51 19.00 2.89 -8.64
C SER A 51 18.64 4.17 -7.86
N SER A 52 17.55 4.84 -8.25
CA SER A 52 17.06 6.03 -7.55
C SER A 52 16.60 5.72 -6.12
N MET A 53 15.90 4.60 -5.91
CA MET A 53 15.46 4.16 -4.59
C MET A 53 16.65 3.86 -3.67
N LEU A 54 17.69 3.25 -4.20
CA LEU A 54 18.88 2.89 -3.43
C LEU A 54 19.84 4.07 -3.20
N GLY A 55 19.57 5.23 -3.80
CA GLY A 55 20.45 6.40 -3.72
C GLY A 55 21.79 6.23 -4.45
N VAL A 56 21.86 5.34 -5.45
CA VAL A 56 23.09 5.03 -6.20
C VAL A 56 22.97 5.42 -7.67
N SER A 57 24.11 5.59 -8.33
CA SER A 57 24.11 5.84 -9.78
C SER A 57 23.59 4.62 -10.55
N ARG A 58 22.92 4.88 -11.69
CA ARG A 58 22.43 3.80 -12.57
C ARG A 58 23.56 2.90 -13.08
N SER A 59 24.77 3.45 -13.25
CA SER A 59 25.94 2.67 -13.64
C SER A 59 26.34 1.70 -12.53
N HIS A 60 26.48 2.18 -11.29
CA HIS A 60 26.82 1.35 -10.14
C HIS A 60 25.79 0.24 -9.91
N PHE A 61 24.50 0.57 -10.04
CA PHE A 61 23.43 -0.43 -9.96
C PHE A 61 23.59 -1.53 -11.01
N ASN A 62 23.89 -1.16 -12.26
CA ASN A 62 24.01 -2.09 -13.37
C ASN A 62 25.30 -2.92 -13.35
N GLN A 63 26.36 -2.44 -12.71
CA GLN A 63 27.66 -3.12 -12.68
C GLN A 63 27.85 -3.97 -11.43
N ALA A 64 27.27 -3.55 -10.29
CA ALA A 64 27.51 -4.19 -9.00
C ALA A 64 26.21 -4.71 -8.38
N ILE A 65 25.27 -3.81 -8.06
CA ILE A 65 24.15 -4.15 -7.17
C ILE A 65 23.26 -5.26 -7.73
N LYS A 66 22.83 -5.16 -9.00
CA LYS A 66 21.88 -6.12 -9.58
C LYS A 66 22.41 -7.55 -9.69
N PHE A 67 23.73 -7.74 -9.55
CA PHE A 67 24.39 -9.04 -9.63
C PHE A 67 24.78 -9.59 -8.26
N ARG A 68 24.57 -8.85 -7.18
CA ARG A 68 24.83 -9.36 -5.83
C ARG A 68 23.93 -10.57 -5.55
N SER A 69 24.47 -11.55 -4.83
CA SER A 69 23.75 -12.77 -4.48
C SER A 69 22.58 -12.53 -3.51
N ASP A 70 22.67 -11.49 -2.69
CA ASP A 70 21.67 -11.10 -1.69
C ASP A 70 20.64 -10.09 -2.22
N PHE A 71 20.83 -9.57 -3.44
CA PHE A 71 19.91 -8.62 -4.04
C PHE A 71 18.69 -9.34 -4.66
N PRO A 72 17.48 -8.74 -4.62
CA PRO A 72 16.28 -9.33 -5.21
C PRO A 72 16.47 -9.72 -6.68
N LYS A 73 15.95 -10.90 -7.05
CA LYS A 73 15.98 -11.36 -8.43
C LYS A 73 14.93 -10.62 -9.24
N PRO A 74 15.21 -10.30 -10.52
CA PRO A 74 14.21 -9.66 -11.36
C PRO A 74 13.06 -10.62 -11.65
N ILE A 75 11.83 -10.09 -11.68
CA ILE A 75 10.58 -10.77 -12.03
C ILE A 75 10.66 -11.30 -13.47
N ASN A 76 11.28 -10.53 -14.37
CA ASN A 76 11.53 -10.92 -15.75
C ASN A 76 13.03 -10.88 -16.08
N LYS A 77 13.53 -11.91 -16.76
CA LYS A 77 14.95 -12.04 -17.12
C LYS A 77 15.28 -11.55 -18.53
N SER A 78 14.29 -11.43 -19.42
CA SER A 78 14.51 -11.06 -20.82
C SER A 78 14.32 -9.57 -21.10
N GLY A 79 15.24 -9.00 -21.87
CA GLY A 79 15.21 -7.61 -22.36
C GLY A 79 15.43 -6.56 -21.27
N HIS A 80 14.38 -6.21 -20.54
CA HIS A 80 14.38 -5.13 -19.56
C HIS A 80 14.01 -5.66 -18.17
N PRO A 81 15.01 -6.03 -17.35
CA PRO A 81 14.76 -6.55 -16.02
C PRO A 81 13.96 -5.57 -15.16
N ARG A 82 13.00 -6.11 -14.43
CA ARG A 82 12.15 -5.42 -13.46
C ARG A 82 12.16 -6.18 -12.14
N TRP A 83 12.08 -5.43 -11.06
CA TRP A 83 12.08 -5.95 -9.69
C TRP A 83 10.81 -5.58 -8.98
N ASP A 84 10.43 -6.38 -7.99
CA ASP A 84 9.37 -6.00 -7.07
C ASP A 84 9.84 -4.83 -6.20
N TYR A 85 9.03 -3.77 -6.14
CA TYR A 85 9.35 -2.58 -5.35
C TYR A 85 9.59 -2.91 -3.87
N ASN A 86 8.76 -3.77 -3.29
CA ASN A 86 8.82 -4.08 -1.87
C ASN A 86 10.04 -4.93 -1.53
N GLU A 87 10.40 -5.87 -2.40
CA GLU A 87 11.63 -6.64 -2.22
C GLU A 87 12.87 -5.75 -2.25
N VAL A 88 12.96 -4.82 -3.21
CA VAL A 88 14.09 -3.88 -3.30
C VAL A 88 14.12 -2.94 -2.09
N ASN A 89 12.96 -2.44 -1.63
CA ASN A 89 12.90 -1.59 -0.46
C ASN A 89 13.25 -2.35 0.83
N LYS A 90 12.81 -3.59 0.99
CA LYS A 90 13.20 -4.46 2.12
C LYS A 90 14.71 -4.68 2.14
N TRP A 91 15.30 -4.99 0.99
CA TRP A 91 16.75 -5.14 0.87
C TRP A 91 17.47 -3.83 1.23
N ARG A 92 16.99 -2.67 0.74
CA ARG A 92 17.57 -1.37 1.08
C ARG A 92 17.58 -1.13 2.60
N LEU A 93 16.48 -1.44 3.28
CA LEU A 93 16.35 -1.28 4.72
C LEU A 93 17.25 -2.24 5.50
N SER A 94 17.59 -3.42 4.96
CA SER A 94 18.50 -4.35 5.62
C SER A 94 19.99 -4.00 5.48
N GLN A 95 20.35 -3.03 4.63
CA GLN A 95 21.72 -2.54 4.49
C GLN A 95 22.05 -1.35 5.43
N GLN A 96 21.08 -0.88 6.23
CA GLN A 96 21.23 0.21 7.21
C GLN A 96 21.58 -0.35 8.59
#